data_AF-A0AAE8LP21-F1
#
_entry.id   AF-A0AAE8LP21-F1
#
_cell.length_a   1.000
_cell.length_b   1.000
_cell.length_c   1.000
_cell.angle_alpha   90.00
_cell.angle_beta   90.00
_cell.angle_gamma   90.00
#
_symmetry.space_group_name_H-M   'P 1'
#
loop_
_entity.id
_entity.type
_entity.pdbx_description
1 polymer ?
#
loop_
_entity_poly.entity_id
_entity_poly.type
_entity_poly.pdbx_seq_one_letter_code
_entity_poly.pdbx_strand_id
1 'polypeptide(L)' 'MASITLDLSDTQFQKLQDLATMHGIGIEVLLKASLEDWLNSQKTGFVDAADYVLTKNTELYQRLA' A
#
# COMPACT_ATOMS: atom_id res chain seq x y z
N MET A 1 -9.80 -19.97 -4.57
CA MET A 1 -8.54 -19.84 -3.80
C MET A 1 -7.43 -19.75 -4.83
N ALA A 2 -6.69 -18.65 -4.86
CA ALA A 2 -5.52 -18.50 -5.72
C ALA A 2 -4.27 -18.65 -4.84
N SER A 3 -3.26 -19.36 -5.32
CA SER A 3 -1.98 -19.55 -4.63
C SER A 3 -0.87 -19.01 -5.51
N ILE A 4 0.10 -18.35 -4.89
CA ILE A 4 1.28 -17.82 -5.56
C ILE A 4 2.49 -18.36 -4.79
N THR A 5 3.46 -18.90 -5.50
CA THR A 5 4.74 -19.30 -4.94
C THR A 5 5.74 -18.20 -5.24
N LEU A 6 6.48 -17.76 -4.22
CA LEU A 6 7.50 -16.73 -4.32
C LEU A 6 8.85 -17.35 -4.01
N ASP A 7 9.80 -17.22 -4.94
CA ASP A 7 11.20 -17.53 -4.67
C ASP A 7 11.82 -16.33 -3.95
N LEU A 8 12.20 -16.55 -2.69
CA LEU A 8 12.86 -15.57 -1.85
C LEU A 8 14.26 -16.05 -1.53
N SER A 9 15.22 -15.13 -1.41
CA SER A 9 16.51 -15.50 -0.84
C SER A 9 16.34 -15.84 0.65
N ASP A 10 17.16 -16.76 1.16
CA ASP A 10 17.13 -17.17 2.58
C ASP A 10 17.22 -15.95 3.51
N THR A 11 18.04 -14.97 3.13
CA THR A 11 18.22 -13.71 3.88
C THR A 11 16.95 -12.84 3.93
N GLN A 12 16.15 -12.83 2.86
CA GLN A 12 14.89 -12.09 2.82
C GLN A 12 13.81 -12.82 3.61
N PHE A 13 13.74 -14.14 3.45
CA PHE A 13 12.81 -14.97 4.19
C PHE A 13 13.05 -14.88 5.70
N GLN A 14 14.31 -14.93 6.14
CA GLN A 14 14.66 -14.78 7.56
C GLN A 14 14.21 -13.44 8.12
N LYS A 15 14.43 -12.33 7.41
CA LYS A 15 13.97 -11.00 7.85
C LYS A 15 12.45 -10.93 8.03
N LEU A 16 11.69 -11.55 7.12
CA LEU A 16 10.23 -11.60 7.23
C LEU A 16 9.78 -12.46 8.41
N GLN A 17 10.49 -13.56 8.68
CA GLN A 17 10.23 -14.42 9.83
C GLN A 17 10.54 -13.71 11.14
N ASP A 18 11.63 -12.95 11.21
CA ASP A 18 12.00 -12.15 12.38
C ASP A 18 10.95 -11.05 12.64
N LEU A 19 10.47 -10.38 11.58
CA LEU A 19 9.38 -9.39 11.68
C LEU A 19 8.08 -10.03 12.18
N ALA A 20 7.70 -11.19 11.65
CA ALA A 20 6.51 -11.91 12.07
C ALA A 20 6.62 -12.31 13.56
N THR A 21 7.80 -12.79 13.96
CA THR A 21 8.10 -13.16 15.34
C THR A 21 8.05 -11.95 16.28
N MET A 22 8.60 -10.81 15.87
CA MET A 22 8.54 -9.55 16.63
C MET A 22 7.10 -9.10 16.90
N HIS A 23 6.20 -9.32 15.93
CA HIS A 23 4.78 -9.03 16.06
C HIS A 23 3.97 -10.17 16.69
N GLY A 24 4.59 -11.32 17.01
CA GLY A 24 3.92 -12.48 17.60
C GLY A 24 2.91 -13.15 16.67
N ILE A 25 3.06 -12.99 15.35
CA ILE A 25 2.14 -13.49 14.34
C ILE A 25 2.85 -14.46 13.37
N GLY A 26 2.08 -15.26 12.65
CA GLY A 26 2.61 -16.09 11.57
C GLY A 26 3.02 -15.25 10.35
N ILE A 27 4.03 -15.71 9.62
CA ILE A 27 4.52 -15.04 8.41
C ILE A 27 3.43 -14.86 7.34
N GLU A 28 2.52 -15.84 7.22
CA GLU A 28 1.38 -15.78 6.30
C GLU A 28 0.41 -14.65 6.65
N VAL A 29 0.18 -14.43 7.95
CA VAL A 29 -0.69 -13.36 8.45
C VAL A 29 -0.05 -12.01 8.19
N LEU A 30 1.25 -11.88 8.45
CA LEU A 30 2.03 -10.67 8.17
C LEU A 30 1.97 -10.33 6.67
N LEU A 31 2.27 -11.30 5.80
CA LEU A 31 2.28 -11.11 4.35
C LEU A 31 0.90 -10.77 3.81
N LYS A 32 -0.14 -11.44 4.29
CA LYS A 32 -1.52 -11.14 3.89
C LYS A 32 -1.92 -9.73 4.29
N ALA A 33 -1.69 -9.34 5.55
CA ALA A 33 -2.01 -8.00 6.04
C ALA A 33 -1.24 -6.92 5.27
N SER A 34 0.05 -7.14 5.01
CA SER A 34 0.88 -6.23 4.23
C SER A 34 0.42 -6.10 2.79
N LEU A 35 0.00 -7.21 2.15
CA LEU A 35 -0.52 -7.19 0.79
C LEU A 35 -1.88 -6.49 0.71
N GLU A 36 -2.76 -6.73 1.67
CA GLU A 36 -4.05 -6.05 1.79
C GLU A 36 -3.87 -4.54 1.99
N ASP A 37 -2.94 -4.13 2.86
CA ASP A 37 -2.62 -2.73 3.09
C ASP A 37 -1.99 -2.08 1.85
N TRP A 38 -1.10 -2.78 1.15
CA TRP A 38 -0.54 -2.31 -0.13
C TRP A 38 -1.61 -2.16 -1.23
N LEU A 39 -2.53 -3.12 -1.35
CA LEU A 39 -3.65 -3.04 -2.30
C LEU A 39 -4.64 -1.93 -1.94
N ASN A 40 -4.83 -1.64 -0.65
CA ASN A 40 -5.73 -0.59 -0.19
C ASN A 40 -5.07 0.80 -0.22
N SER A 41 -3.77 0.92 -0.01
CA SER A 41 -3.02 2.19 -0.13
C SER A 41 -2.94 2.67 -1.59
N GLN A 42 -3.05 1.76 -2.57
CA GLN A 42 -3.24 2.09 -3.97
C GLN A 42 -4.63 2.70 -4.28
N LYS A 43 -5.62 2.59 -3.38
CA LYS A 43 -6.92 3.24 -3.54
C LYS A 43 -6.83 4.72 -3.19
N THR A 44 -6.22 5.46 -4.12
CA THR A 44 -6.61 6.76 -4.71
C THR A 44 -7.07 7.93 -3.85
N GLY A 45 -7.20 7.83 -2.52
CA GLY A 45 -7.71 8.95 -1.71
C GLY A 45 -6.85 10.22 -1.80
N PHE A 46 -5.53 10.07 -1.87
CA PHE A 46 -4.62 11.22 -1.98
C PHE A 46 -4.57 11.81 -3.39
N VAL A 47 -4.49 10.95 -4.42
CA VAL A 47 -4.42 11.39 -5.82
C VAL A 47 -5.73 12.05 -6.25
N ASP A 48 -6.86 11.46 -5.90
CA ASP A 48 -8.19 12.01 -6.21
C ASP A 48 -8.42 13.35 -5.51
N ALA A 49 -7.99 13.49 -4.25
CA ALA A 49 -8.09 14.75 -3.52
C ALA A 49 -7.17 15.83 -4.09
N ALA A 50 -5.95 15.47 -4.52
CA ALA A 50 -5.01 16.39 -5.14
C ALA A 50 -5.54 16.91 -6.49
N ASP A 51 -6.05 16.03 -7.34
CA ASP A 51 -6.66 16.42 -8.62
C ASP A 51 -7.90 17.30 -8.44
N TYR A 52 -8.71 17.01 -7.43
CA TYR A 52 -9.87 17.84 -7.09
C TYR A 52 -9.45 19.27 -6.69
N VAL A 53 -8.46 19.41 -5.80
CA VAL A 53 -7.97 20.72 -5.35
C VAL A 53 -7.32 21.51 -6.48
N LEU A 54 -6.51 20.85 -7.32
CA LEU A 54 -5.88 21.49 -8.48
C LEU A 54 -6.93 21.99 -9.47
N THR A 55 -7.93 21.17 -9.80
CA THR A 55 -9.04 21.55 -10.67
C THR A 55 -9.81 22.75 -10.12
N LYS A 56 -10.14 22.75 -8.82
CA LYS A 56 -10.85 23.86 -8.18
C LYS A 56 -10.05 25.15 -8.15
N ASN A 57 -8.74 25.09 -7.95
CA ASN A 57 -7.89 26.27 -8.03
C ASN A 57 -7.84 26.83 -9.45
N THR A 58 -7.73 26.00 -10.49
CA THR A 58 -7.78 26.44 -11.88
C THR A 58 -9.11 27.13 -12.20
N GLU A 59 -10.24 26.55 -11.80
CA GLU A 59 -11.57 27.17 -11.93
C GLU A 59 -11.65 28.53 -11.22
N LEU A 60 -11.03 28.66 -10.05
CA LEU A 60 -11.00 29.90 -9.27
C LEU A 60 -10.19 31.00 -9.97
N TYR A 61 -8.99 30.66 -10.45
CA TYR A 61 -8.15 31.60 -11.19
C TYR A 61 -8.79 32.07 -12.49
N GLN A 62 -9.52 31.20 -13.20
CA GLN A 62 -10.27 31.57 -14.40
C GLN A 62 -11.41 32.56 -14.14
N ARG A 63 -12.02 32.55 -12.94
CA ARG A 63 -13.12 33.46 -12.59
C ARG A 63 -12.66 34.83 -12.09
N LEU A 64 -11.38 34.93 -11.72
CA LEU A 64 -10.78 36.14 -11.16
C LEU A 64 -10.01 36.96 -12.22
N ALA A 65 -9.90 36.47 -13.45
CA ALA A 65 -9.30 37.15 -14.60
C ALA A 65 -10.40 37.70 -15.54
#